data_AF-E1LBH0-F1
#
_entry.id   AF-E1LBH0-F1
#
_cell.length_a   1.000
_cell.length_b   1.000
_cell.length_c   1.000
_cell.angle_alpha   90.00
_cell.angle_beta   90.00
_cell.angle_gamma   90.00
#
_symmetry.space_group_name_H-M   'P 1'
#
loop_
_entity.id
_entity.type
_entity.pdbx_description
1 polymer ?
#
loop_
_entity_poly.entity_id
_entity_poly.type
_entity_poly.pdbx_seq_one_letter_code
_entity_poly.pdbx_strand_id
1 'polypeptide(L)'
;METVYDEHTNVSPYVVDDEREYVLQDCMVRHLWCMIPDYKSGGNVTKCYYADGTDELVHRPMLRLFYDLAKYLAVDLRALHNTMGQRASYNQPRTLSVNMTWIPFKTRKPVGKDGAYGYFNIVVPFTYMVSHGPTEQQCYIHGGHTEPILLLHPPTYVRRKLDAAMMEHRRYVRRILEYMRMCGNPDVLAELYIACHFHDN
;
A
#
# COMPACT_ATOMS: atom_id res chain seq x y z
N MET A 1 -43.17 -23.57 -5.47
CA MET A 1 -42.88 -22.60 -4.39
C MET A 1 -42.15 -21.45 -5.03
N GLU A 2 -42.69 -20.26 -4.84
CA GLU A 2 -42.54 -19.08 -5.70
C GLU A 2 -41.12 -18.49 -5.74
N THR A 3 -40.70 -18.11 -6.94
CA THR A 3 -39.67 -17.10 -7.18
C THR A 3 -40.23 -15.74 -6.79
N VAL A 4 -39.75 -15.19 -5.66
CA VAL A 4 -39.91 -13.77 -5.34
C VAL A 4 -38.73 -13.04 -5.96
N TYR A 5 -38.99 -12.34 -7.06
CA TYR A 5 -38.09 -11.33 -7.61
C TYR A 5 -38.20 -10.07 -6.74
N ASP A 6 -37.10 -9.66 -6.12
CA ASP A 6 -36.94 -8.31 -5.55
C ASP A 6 -36.05 -7.50 -6.50
N GLU A 7 -36.66 -6.54 -7.19
CA GLU A 7 -36.03 -5.67 -8.20
C GLU A 7 -35.27 -4.47 -7.59
N HIS A 8 -34.93 -4.45 -6.29
CA HIS A 8 -34.42 -3.22 -5.65
C HIS A 8 -33.04 -3.27 -4.97
N THR A 9 -32.17 -4.23 -5.29
CA THR A 9 -30.74 -4.09 -4.97
C THR A 9 -29.87 -4.26 -6.20
N ASN A 10 -29.46 -3.14 -6.80
CA ASN A 10 -28.44 -3.10 -7.85
C ASN A 10 -27.03 -3.32 -7.27
N VAL A 11 -26.91 -4.19 -6.26
CA VAL A 11 -25.64 -4.62 -5.69
C VAL A 11 -25.33 -5.95 -6.35
N SER A 12 -24.46 -5.92 -7.35
CA SER A 12 -23.85 -7.12 -7.90
C SER A 12 -23.38 -8.01 -6.74
N PRO A 13 -23.83 -9.27 -6.64
CA PRO A 13 -23.26 -10.20 -5.69
C PRO A 13 -21.84 -10.46 -6.18
N TYR A 14 -20.89 -9.66 -5.68
CA TYR A 14 -19.48 -9.94 -5.84
C TYR A 14 -19.25 -11.29 -5.18
N VAL A 15 -19.24 -12.35 -5.99
CA VAL A 15 -18.66 -13.63 -5.61
C VAL A 15 -17.23 -13.30 -5.16
N VAL A 16 -17.04 -13.33 -3.84
CA VAL A 16 -15.74 -13.16 -3.21
C VAL A 16 -14.99 -14.43 -3.57
N ASP A 17 -13.98 -14.27 -4.41
CA ASP A 17 -13.04 -15.32 -4.74
C ASP A 17 -12.15 -15.49 -3.50
N ASP A 18 -12.27 -16.61 -2.78
CA ASP A 18 -11.57 -16.87 -1.49
C ASP A 18 -10.06 -16.59 -1.59
N GLU A 19 -9.45 -16.84 -2.76
CA GLU A 19 -8.05 -16.54 -3.02
C GLU A 19 -7.71 -15.04 -2.93
N ARG A 20 -8.65 -14.16 -3.29
CA ARG A 20 -8.44 -12.71 -3.23
C ARG A 20 -8.33 -12.23 -1.79
N GLU A 21 -9.22 -12.70 -0.93
CA GLU A 21 -9.26 -12.28 0.46
C GLU A 21 -8.03 -12.79 1.19
N TYR A 22 -7.61 -14.03 0.90
CA TYR A 22 -6.37 -14.60 1.42
C TYR A 22 -5.13 -13.75 1.07
N VAL A 23 -4.95 -13.36 -0.19
CA VAL A 23 -3.81 -12.51 -0.60
C VAL A 23 -3.80 -11.17 0.14
N LEU A 24 -4.97 -10.56 0.33
CA LEU A 24 -5.07 -9.27 1.01
C LEU A 24 -4.81 -9.42 2.51
N GLN A 25 -5.31 -10.49 3.13
CA GLN A 25 -5.04 -10.83 4.52
C GLN A 25 -3.55 -11.09 4.74
N ASP A 26 -2.89 -11.85 3.87
CA ASP A 26 -1.44 -12.07 3.90
C ASP A 26 -0.67 -10.75 3.80
N CYS A 27 -1.10 -9.84 2.92
CA CYS A 27 -0.52 -8.50 2.82
C CYS A 27 -0.59 -7.71 4.14
N MET A 28 -1.65 -7.91 4.92
CA MET A 28 -1.81 -7.25 6.22
C MET A 28 -0.95 -7.92 7.30
N VAL A 29 -1.07 -9.25 7.42
CA VAL A 29 -0.48 -10.05 8.51
C VAL A 29 1.04 -10.12 8.39
N ARG A 30 1.57 -10.38 7.19
CA ARG A 30 3.01 -10.48 6.92
C ARG A 30 3.66 -9.12 6.67
N HIS A 31 2.86 -8.06 6.75
CA HIS A 31 3.27 -6.67 6.56
C HIS A 31 3.97 -6.44 5.21
N LEU A 32 3.18 -6.43 4.14
CA LEU A 32 3.65 -6.10 2.80
C LEU A 32 4.35 -4.73 2.82
N TRP A 33 5.62 -4.71 2.42
CA TRP A 33 6.40 -3.47 2.36
C TRP A 33 6.84 -3.07 0.96
N CYS A 34 6.85 -3.99 -0.01
CA CYS A 34 7.17 -3.65 -1.39
C CYS A 34 6.34 -4.46 -2.39
N MET A 35 5.88 -3.78 -3.43
CA MET A 35 5.28 -4.37 -4.61
C MET A 35 6.03 -3.87 -5.85
N ILE A 36 6.58 -4.78 -6.65
CA ILE A 36 7.21 -4.44 -7.93
C ILE A 36 6.56 -5.27 -9.05
N PRO A 37 6.39 -4.71 -10.24
CA PRO A 37 5.87 -5.49 -11.35
C PRO A 37 6.94 -6.49 -11.82
N ASP A 38 6.55 -7.77 -11.97
CA ASP A 38 7.38 -8.84 -12.53
C ASP A 38 6.72 -9.41 -13.78
N TYR A 39 7.45 -9.39 -14.89
CA TYR A 39 6.95 -9.80 -16.22
C TYR A 39 7.71 -11.01 -16.77
N LYS A 40 8.61 -11.61 -15.99
CA LYS A 40 9.43 -12.74 -16.44
C LYS A 40 8.60 -13.97 -16.83
N SER A 41 7.35 -14.06 -16.36
CA SER A 41 6.46 -15.21 -16.57
C SER A 41 5.37 -15.00 -17.63
N GLY A 42 5.48 -13.95 -18.47
CA GLY A 42 4.53 -13.72 -19.58
C GLY A 42 3.14 -13.18 -19.18
N GLY A 43 2.94 -12.81 -17.91
CA GLY A 43 1.71 -12.23 -17.38
C GLY A 43 1.94 -10.94 -16.58
N ASN A 44 0.86 -10.22 -16.26
CA ASN A 44 0.88 -9.08 -15.34
C ASN A 44 0.97 -9.58 -13.89
N VAL A 45 2.17 -9.97 -13.45
CA VAL A 45 2.44 -10.49 -12.09
C VAL A 45 3.09 -9.38 -11.25
N THR A 46 2.86 -9.44 -9.93
CA THR A 46 3.49 -8.55 -8.95
C THR A 46 4.34 -9.37 -8.02
N LYS A 47 5.63 -9.01 -7.91
CA LYS A 47 6.50 -9.52 -6.87
C LYS A 47 6.26 -8.71 -5.59
N CYS A 48 5.86 -9.40 -4.54
CA CYS A 48 5.56 -8.83 -3.23
C CYS A 48 6.66 -9.22 -2.24
N TYR A 49 7.08 -8.26 -1.41
CA TYR A 49 8.06 -8.47 -0.34
C TYR A 49 7.45 -8.14 1.02
N TYR A 50 7.73 -8.98 1.99
CA TYR A 50 7.14 -8.97 3.33
C TYR A 50 8.17 -8.66 4.41
N ALA A 51 7.70 -8.18 5.57
CA ALA A 51 8.58 -7.76 6.65
C ALA A 51 9.34 -8.93 7.29
N ASP A 52 8.76 -10.13 7.23
CA ASP A 52 9.38 -11.39 7.66
C ASP A 52 10.55 -11.85 6.76
N GLY A 53 10.87 -11.10 5.70
CA GLY A 53 11.95 -11.40 4.77
C GLY A 53 11.54 -12.30 3.61
N THR A 54 10.30 -12.78 3.58
CA THR A 54 9.78 -13.61 2.51
C THR A 54 9.34 -12.76 1.32
N ASP A 55 9.23 -13.41 0.16
CA ASP A 55 8.70 -12.81 -1.06
C ASP A 55 7.83 -13.81 -1.83
N GLU A 56 6.90 -13.30 -2.64
CA GLU A 56 6.01 -14.14 -3.44
C GLU A 56 5.62 -13.48 -4.76
N LEU A 57 5.17 -14.30 -5.71
CA LEU A 57 4.59 -13.85 -6.97
C LEU A 57 3.07 -13.86 -6.86
N VAL A 58 2.48 -12.67 -6.77
CA VAL A 58 1.03 -12.49 -6.83
C VAL A 58 0.63 -12.32 -8.29
N HIS A 59 -0.20 -13.24 -8.80
CA HIS A 59 -0.68 -13.26 -10.19
C HIS A 59 -1.75 -12.19 -10.48
N ARG A 60 -1.45 -10.94 -10.10
CA ARG A 60 -2.30 -9.77 -10.32
C ARG A 60 -1.44 -8.58 -10.76
N PRO A 61 -1.97 -7.67 -11.60
CA PRO A 61 -1.29 -6.43 -11.91
C PRO A 61 -1.09 -5.58 -10.64
N MET A 62 0.09 -5.00 -10.46
CA MET A 62 0.45 -4.24 -9.26
C MET A 62 -0.55 -3.12 -8.93
N LEU A 63 -1.01 -2.37 -9.93
CA LEU A 63 -2.02 -1.33 -9.71
C LEU A 63 -3.32 -1.94 -9.21
N ARG A 64 -3.73 -3.09 -9.75
CA ARG A 64 -4.96 -3.76 -9.29
C ARG A 64 -4.82 -4.22 -7.85
N LEU A 65 -3.68 -4.80 -7.47
CA LEU A 65 -3.40 -5.17 -6.08
C LEU A 65 -3.48 -3.96 -5.14
N PHE A 66 -2.90 -2.83 -5.53
CA PHE A 66 -2.99 -1.57 -4.78
C PHE A 66 -4.44 -1.07 -4.61
N TYR A 67 -5.26 -1.15 -5.68
CA TYR A 67 -6.69 -0.82 -5.61
C TYR A 67 -7.46 -1.80 -4.71
N ASP A 68 -7.14 -3.08 -4.78
CA ASP A 68 -7.78 -4.12 -3.97
C ASP A 68 -7.46 -3.93 -2.48
N LEU A 69 -6.21 -3.56 -2.13
CA LEU A 69 -5.81 -3.17 -0.77
C LEU A 69 -6.57 -1.95 -0.25
N ALA A 70 -6.69 -0.89 -1.06
CA ALA A 70 -7.44 0.29 -0.66
C ALA A 70 -8.93 -0.02 -0.44
N LYS A 71 -9.52 -0.86 -1.30
CA LYS A 71 -10.91 -1.32 -1.12
C LYS A 71 -11.07 -2.15 0.15
N TYR A 72 -10.14 -3.07 0.42
CA TYR A 72 -10.13 -3.89 1.63
C TYR A 72 -10.11 -3.05 2.90
N LEU A 73 -9.34 -1.96 2.89
CA LEU A 73 -9.25 -0.98 3.98
C LEU A 73 -10.40 0.04 4.02
N ALA A 74 -11.44 -0.13 3.17
CA ALA A 74 -12.55 0.81 3.01
C ALA A 74 -12.11 2.25 2.68
N VAL A 75 -10.99 2.41 1.98
CA VAL A 75 -10.42 3.71 1.62
C VAL A 75 -10.85 4.12 0.20
N ASP A 76 -11.52 5.27 0.09
CA ASP A 76 -11.79 5.88 -1.21
C ASP A 76 -10.52 6.57 -1.76
N LEU A 77 -9.89 5.93 -2.74
CA LEU A 77 -8.72 6.47 -3.45
C LEU A 77 -9.02 7.78 -4.20
N ARG A 78 -10.27 8.03 -4.61
CA ARG A 78 -10.65 9.30 -5.25
C ARG A 78 -10.64 10.44 -4.24
N ALA A 79 -11.11 10.18 -3.02
CA ALA A 79 -11.03 11.14 -1.92
C ALA A 79 -9.58 11.40 -1.49
N LEU A 80 -8.72 10.36 -1.48
CA LEU A 80 -7.28 10.53 -1.25
C LEU A 80 -6.60 11.46 -2.26
N HIS A 81 -7.07 11.48 -3.51
CA HIS A 81 -6.53 12.35 -4.55
C HIS A 81 -6.83 13.84 -4.34
N ASN A 82 -7.71 14.19 -3.40
CA ASN A 82 -8.30 15.53 -3.27
C ASN A 82 -8.12 16.17 -1.89
N THR A 83 -7.25 15.63 -1.02
CA THR A 83 -7.17 16.08 0.39
C THR A 83 -6.66 17.52 0.60
N MET A 84 -6.22 18.22 -0.46
CA MET A 84 -5.83 19.65 -0.39
C MET A 84 -6.26 20.47 -1.64
N GLY A 85 -7.29 20.03 -2.38
CA GLY A 85 -7.74 20.72 -3.60
C GLY A 85 -6.74 20.69 -4.77
N GLN A 86 -5.63 19.97 -4.64
CA GLN A 86 -4.67 19.69 -5.71
C GLN A 86 -4.80 18.23 -6.14
N ARG A 87 -4.87 17.99 -7.45
CA ARG A 87 -4.94 16.64 -8.03
C ARG A 87 -3.65 15.89 -7.68
N ALA A 88 -3.75 14.83 -6.87
CA ALA A 88 -2.59 14.04 -6.49
C ALA A 88 -1.86 13.53 -7.75
N SER A 89 -0.58 13.88 -7.87
CA SER A 89 0.26 13.40 -8.97
C SER A 89 0.54 11.90 -8.79
N TYR A 90 0.67 11.16 -9.89
CA TYR A 90 0.93 9.71 -9.86
C TYR A 90 2.24 9.33 -9.14
N ASN A 91 3.11 10.31 -8.89
CA ASN A 91 4.40 10.14 -8.23
C ASN A 91 4.42 10.53 -6.75
N GLN A 92 3.29 10.92 -6.16
CA GLN A 92 3.19 11.32 -4.75
C GLN A 92 2.94 10.11 -3.82
N PRO A 93 3.24 10.25 -2.51
CA PRO A 93 2.88 9.23 -1.54
C PRO A 93 1.36 9.07 -1.43
N ARG A 94 0.93 7.91 -0.93
CA ARG A 94 -0.47 7.56 -0.73
C ARG A 94 -0.62 6.82 0.59
N THR A 95 -1.21 7.48 1.57
CA THR A 95 -1.52 6.87 2.87
C THR A 95 -2.90 6.20 2.84
N LEU A 96 -2.94 4.87 3.03
CA LEU A 96 -4.18 4.10 3.11
C LEU A 96 -4.61 3.87 4.57
N SER A 97 -3.65 3.63 5.47
CA SER A 97 -3.90 3.32 6.88
C SER A 97 -2.70 3.70 7.75
N VAL A 98 -2.84 3.50 9.06
CA VAL A 98 -1.78 3.75 10.05
C VAL A 98 -0.53 2.89 9.85
N ASN A 99 -0.61 1.77 9.13
CA ASN A 99 0.51 0.90 8.78
C ASN A 99 0.87 0.94 7.29
N MET A 100 0.24 1.82 6.49
CA MET A 100 0.43 1.85 5.04
C MET A 100 0.49 3.27 4.48
N THR A 101 1.71 3.73 4.23
CA THR A 101 1.96 4.89 3.37
C THR A 101 2.87 4.47 2.23
N TRP A 102 2.33 4.49 1.02
CA TRP A 102 2.97 3.95 -0.18
C TRP A 102 3.61 5.04 -1.01
N ILE A 103 4.86 4.84 -1.43
CA ILE A 103 5.59 5.77 -2.29
C ILE A 103 6.05 5.06 -3.58
N PRO A 104 5.74 5.60 -4.78
CA PRO A 104 6.18 4.99 -6.02
C PRO A 104 7.63 5.35 -6.37
N PHE A 105 8.46 4.34 -6.66
CA PHE A 105 9.80 4.52 -7.24
C PHE A 105 9.93 3.77 -8.56
N LYS A 106 10.76 4.28 -9.46
CA LYS A 106 11.00 3.63 -10.75
C LYS A 106 12.00 2.49 -10.51
N THR A 107 11.61 1.26 -10.80
CA THR A 107 12.41 0.05 -10.52
C THR A 107 12.93 -0.60 -11.81
N ARG A 108 12.40 -0.21 -12.97
CA ARG A 108 12.83 -0.72 -14.27
C ARG A 108 12.72 0.30 -15.39
N LYS A 109 13.35 0.01 -16.53
CA LYS A 109 13.11 0.77 -17.76
C LYS A 109 11.71 0.42 -18.29
N PRO A 110 10.90 1.41 -18.71
CA PRO A 110 9.60 1.13 -19.31
C PRO A 110 9.77 0.29 -20.57
N VAL A 111 8.84 -0.63 -20.81
CA VAL A 111 8.69 -1.35 -22.07
C VAL A 111 7.31 -0.98 -22.61
N GLY A 112 7.25 -0.25 -23.73
CA GLY A 112 5.99 0.27 -24.26
C GLY A 112 5.24 1.19 -23.28
N LYS A 113 3.95 0.90 -23.04
CA LYS A 113 3.07 1.63 -22.10
C LYS A 113 3.12 1.08 -20.66
N ASP A 114 3.98 0.10 -20.39
CA ASP A 114 3.91 -0.65 -19.14
C ASP A 114 4.45 0.10 -17.91
N GLY A 115 3.93 -0.28 -16.75
CA GLY A 115 4.34 0.25 -15.46
C GLY A 115 5.81 -0.01 -15.17
N ALA A 116 6.58 1.06 -15.01
CA ALA A 116 8.00 1.02 -14.66
C ALA A 116 8.27 1.25 -13.16
N TYR A 117 7.19 1.44 -12.38
CA TYR A 117 7.24 1.82 -10.98
C TYR A 117 6.86 0.65 -10.09
N GLY A 118 7.53 0.54 -8.94
CA GLY A 118 7.10 -0.25 -7.79
C GLY A 118 6.59 0.67 -6.68
N TYR A 119 5.78 0.13 -5.77
CA TYR A 119 5.27 0.80 -4.58
C TYR A 119 5.96 0.29 -3.33
N PHE A 120 6.37 1.22 -2.47
CA PHE A 120 7.13 0.95 -1.26
C PHE A 120 6.38 1.50 -0.05
N ASN A 121 6.10 0.68 0.94
CA ASN A 121 5.50 1.10 2.19
C ASN A 121 6.58 1.71 3.08
N ILE A 122 6.45 2.97 3.46
CA ILE A 122 7.46 3.64 4.29
C ILE A 122 7.32 3.38 5.79
N VAL A 123 6.21 2.76 6.20
CA VAL A 123 5.91 2.58 7.62
C VAL A 123 6.48 1.26 8.12
N VAL A 124 6.35 0.17 7.35
CA VAL A 124 6.68 -1.18 7.80
C VAL A 124 8.19 -1.37 8.06
N PRO A 125 9.11 -1.05 7.12
CA PRO A 125 10.54 -1.11 7.44
C PRO A 125 10.96 -0.04 8.43
N PHE A 126 10.12 0.99 8.64
CA PHE A 126 10.29 2.23 9.39
C PHE A 126 11.47 3.11 8.94
N THR A 127 12.59 2.50 8.57
CA THR A 127 13.77 3.14 7.99
C THR A 127 14.25 2.34 6.78
N TYR A 128 14.41 3.02 5.66
CA TYR A 128 15.11 2.47 4.50
C TYR A 128 16.56 2.93 4.51
N MET A 129 17.49 2.02 4.23
CA MET A 129 18.85 2.42 3.84
C MET A 129 18.90 2.65 2.33
N VAL A 130 19.67 3.66 1.91
CA VAL A 130 19.86 3.98 0.49
C VAL A 130 21.36 4.05 0.20
N SER A 131 21.84 3.16 -0.67
CA SER A 131 23.24 3.10 -1.12
C SER A 131 23.36 3.43 -2.62
N HIS A 132 24.58 3.74 -3.07
CA HIS A 132 24.84 4.05 -4.47
C HIS A 132 24.60 2.84 -5.38
N GLY A 133 24.01 3.07 -6.55
CA GLY A 133 23.77 2.06 -7.57
C GLY A 133 24.90 2.01 -8.61
N PRO A 134 24.71 1.24 -9.70
CA PRO A 134 25.70 1.09 -10.77
C PRO A 134 26.04 2.40 -11.52
N THR A 135 25.15 3.40 -11.47
CA THR A 135 25.34 4.72 -12.08
C THR A 135 24.89 5.81 -11.11
N GLU A 136 25.30 7.06 -11.34
CA GLU A 136 24.89 8.22 -10.51
C GLU A 136 23.37 8.43 -10.46
N GLN A 137 22.66 7.96 -11.50
CA GLN A 137 21.21 8.05 -11.62
C GLN A 137 20.48 6.84 -11.04
N GLN A 138 21.18 6.00 -10.28
CA GLN A 138 20.66 4.78 -9.70
C GLN A 138 21.08 4.63 -8.23
N CYS A 139 20.25 3.95 -7.46
CA CYS A 139 20.55 3.61 -6.08
C CYS A 139 19.95 2.25 -5.72
N TYR A 140 20.46 1.62 -4.68
CA TYR A 140 19.79 0.49 -4.05
C TYR A 140 19.01 0.98 -2.84
N ILE A 141 17.77 0.51 -2.71
CA ILE A 141 16.96 0.66 -1.50
C ILE A 141 16.97 -0.66 -0.74
N HIS A 142 17.23 -0.57 0.56
CA HIS A 142 17.29 -1.71 1.47
C HIS A 142 16.16 -1.54 2.47
N GLY A 143 15.25 -2.51 2.49
CA GLY A 143 14.12 -2.55 3.42
C GLY A 143 13.80 -3.99 3.77
N GLY A 144 13.34 -4.21 5.01
CA GLY A 144 13.09 -5.56 5.51
C GLY A 144 14.35 -6.44 5.52
N HIS A 145 14.14 -7.76 5.54
CA HIS A 145 15.19 -8.78 5.53
C HIS A 145 15.43 -9.37 4.13
N THR A 146 15.31 -8.55 3.07
CA THR A 146 15.41 -9.01 1.68
C THR A 146 16.63 -8.46 0.96
N GLU A 147 16.90 -9.00 -0.24
CA GLU A 147 17.90 -8.45 -1.16
C GLU A 147 17.60 -6.98 -1.51
N PRO A 148 18.63 -6.14 -1.73
CA PRO A 148 18.46 -4.74 -2.10
C PRO A 148 17.78 -4.57 -3.46
N ILE A 149 16.83 -3.64 -3.53
CA ILE A 149 16.08 -3.37 -4.76
C ILE A 149 16.72 -2.20 -5.52
N LEU A 150 17.05 -2.40 -6.79
CA LEU A 150 17.59 -1.35 -7.65
C LEU A 150 16.50 -0.35 -8.04
N LEU A 151 16.75 0.93 -7.77
CA LEU A 151 15.92 2.05 -8.19
C LEU A 151 16.62 2.84 -9.30
N LEU A 152 15.85 3.25 -10.30
CA LEU A 152 16.29 4.13 -11.39
C LEU A 152 16.13 5.61 -11.00
N HIS A 153 16.68 5.96 -9.84
CA HIS A 153 16.72 7.31 -9.29
C HIS A 153 18.04 7.55 -8.56
N PRO A 154 18.57 8.79 -8.53
CA PRO A 154 19.68 9.15 -7.66
C PRO A 154 19.36 8.95 -6.17
N PRO A 155 20.34 8.60 -5.32
CA PRO A 155 20.13 8.45 -3.87
C PRO A 155 19.50 9.67 -3.20
N THR A 156 19.91 10.88 -3.60
CA THR A 156 19.40 12.14 -3.05
C THR A 156 17.92 12.35 -3.34
N TYR A 157 17.47 11.98 -4.54
CA TYR A 157 16.06 12.01 -4.92
C TYR A 157 15.24 11.05 -4.05
N VAL A 158 15.73 9.83 -3.88
CA VAL A 158 15.04 8.78 -3.11
C VAL A 158 14.89 9.20 -1.66
N ARG A 159 15.97 9.66 -1.00
CA ARG A 159 15.93 10.13 0.39
C ARG A 159 14.92 11.26 0.59
N ARG A 160 14.98 12.31 -0.25
CA ARG A 160 14.02 13.42 -0.19
C ARG A 160 12.57 12.95 -0.34
N LYS A 161 12.34 11.97 -1.20
CA LYS A 161 11.00 11.43 -1.46
C LYS A 161 10.50 10.54 -0.32
N LEU A 162 11.38 9.79 0.34
CA LEU A 162 11.08 9.07 1.58
C LEU A 162 10.72 10.05 2.71
N ASP A 163 11.47 11.13 2.88
CA ASP A 163 11.17 12.17 3.88
C ASP A 163 9.80 12.81 3.65
N ALA A 164 9.49 13.13 2.38
CA ALA A 164 8.19 13.67 2.01
C ALA A 164 7.03 12.69 2.33
N ALA A 165 7.21 11.39 2.03
CA ALA A 165 6.24 10.37 2.38
C ALA A 165 6.07 10.25 3.91
N MET A 166 7.15 10.31 4.68
CA MET A 166 7.11 10.22 6.13
C MET A 166 6.38 11.43 6.74
N MET A 167 6.55 12.62 6.17
CA MET A 167 5.78 13.80 6.57
C MET A 167 4.28 13.63 6.29
N GLU A 168 3.90 13.07 5.13
CA GLU A 168 2.50 12.77 4.82
C GLU A 168 1.92 11.77 5.82
N HIS A 169 2.64 10.68 6.09
CA HIS A 169 2.25 9.66 7.06
C HIS A 169 2.01 10.27 8.46
N ARG A 170 2.97 11.07 8.96
CA ARG A 170 2.85 11.75 10.25
C ARG A 170 1.64 12.70 10.31
N ARG A 171 1.32 13.40 9.22
CA ARG A 171 0.13 14.25 9.14
C ARG A 171 -1.16 13.42 9.20
N TYR A 172 -1.20 12.26 8.55
CA TYR A 172 -2.33 11.35 8.61
C TYR A 172 -2.55 10.83 10.04
N VAL A 173 -1.50 10.28 10.67
CA VAL A 173 -1.57 9.76 12.04
C VAL A 173 -1.96 10.86 13.03
N ARG A 174 -1.38 12.05 12.93
CA ARG A 174 -1.73 13.19 13.79
C ARG A 174 -3.22 13.51 13.72
N ARG A 175 -3.81 13.50 12.52
CA ARG A 175 -5.24 13.79 12.33
C ARG A 175 -6.12 12.75 13.01
N ILE A 176 -5.76 11.47 12.92
CA ILE A 176 -6.47 10.39 13.63
C ILE A 176 -6.40 10.61 15.14
N LEU A 177 -5.21 10.88 15.67
CA LEU A 177 -5.02 11.17 17.09
C LEU A 177 -5.78 12.42 17.55
N GLU A 178 -5.85 13.45 16.70
CA GLU A 178 -6.66 14.65 16.96
C GLU A 178 -8.15 14.33 17.01
N TYR A 179 -8.67 13.50 16.10
CA TYR A 179 -10.08 13.05 16.15
C TYR A 179 -10.38 12.24 17.41
N MET A 180 -9.48 11.33 17.80
CA MET A 180 -9.59 10.58 19.06
C MET A 180 -9.60 11.53 20.26
N ARG A 181 -8.70 12.52 20.28
CA ARG A 181 -8.65 13.53 21.35
C ARG A 181 -9.91 14.41 21.40
N MET A 182 -10.42 14.83 20.25
CA MET A 182 -11.62 15.66 20.15
C MET A 182 -12.90 14.92 20.53
N CYS A 183 -12.96 13.61 20.28
CA CYS A 183 -14.09 12.79 20.70
C CYS A 183 -14.35 12.93 22.19
N GLY A 184 -13.28 12.92 23.02
CA GLY A 184 -13.35 13.18 24.46
C GLY A 184 -14.23 12.21 25.26
N ASN A 185 -14.85 11.23 24.59
CA ASN A 185 -15.73 10.25 25.18
C ASN A 185 -14.89 9.00 25.54
N PRO A 186 -14.79 8.66 26.84
CA PRO A 186 -13.98 7.54 27.29
C PRO A 186 -14.49 6.20 26.75
N ASP A 187 -15.79 6.04 26.51
CA ASP A 187 -16.38 4.80 26.02
C ASP A 187 -15.98 4.55 24.56
N VAL A 188 -15.97 5.57 23.71
CA VAL A 188 -15.52 5.45 22.31
C VAL A 188 -14.03 5.12 22.23
N LEU A 189 -13.22 5.71 23.11
CA LEU A 189 -11.80 5.41 23.19
C LEU A 189 -11.56 3.97 23.71
N ALA A 190 -12.37 3.53 24.67
CA ALA A 190 -12.33 2.17 25.19
C ALA A 190 -12.72 1.14 24.11
N GLU A 191 -13.78 1.39 23.35
CA GLU A 191 -14.20 0.55 22.21
C GLU A 191 -13.09 0.41 21.15
N LEU A 192 -12.42 1.51 20.79
CA LEU A 192 -11.29 1.46 19.86
C LEU A 192 -10.13 0.60 20.40
N TYR A 193 -9.84 0.71 21.70
CA TYR A 193 -8.81 -0.11 22.35
C TYR A 193 -9.21 -1.60 22.42
N ILE A 194 -10.45 -1.89 22.81
CA ILE A 194 -11.02 -3.25 22.90
C ILE A 194 -10.99 -3.91 21.52
N ALA A 195 -11.46 -3.22 20.48
CA ALA A 195 -11.42 -3.71 19.11
C ALA A 195 -10.00 -4.07 18.62
N CYS A 196 -8.96 -3.41 19.14
CA CYS A 196 -7.58 -3.72 18.79
C CYS A 196 -6.97 -4.90 19.58
N HIS A 197 -7.53 -5.26 20.74
CA HIS A 197 -6.99 -6.30 21.63
C HIS A 197 -7.82 -7.59 21.65
N PHE A 198 -9.05 -7.55 21.11
CA PHE A 198 -9.92 -8.71 20.97
C PHE A 198 -10.17 -8.98 19.48
N HIS A 199 -9.20 -9.64 18.85
CA HIS A 199 -9.48 -10.46 17.68
C HIS A 199 -9.37 -11.92 18.13
N ASP A 200 -10.52 -12.60 18.06
CA ASP A 200 -10.75 -14.05 18.18
C ASP A 200 -10.90 -14.64 19.61
N ASN A 201 -12.17 -14.76 20.03
CA ASN A 201 -12.71 -16.00 20.62
C ASN A 201 -13.46 -16.75 19.52
#